data_AF-A0A0R2YFD4-F1
#
_entry.id   AF-A0A0R2YFD4-F1
#
_cell.length_a   1.000
_cell.length_b   1.000
_cell.length_c   1.000
_cell.angle_alpha   90.00
_cell.angle_beta   90.00
_cell.angle_gamma   90.00
#
_symmetry.space_group_name_H-M   'P 1'
#
loop_
_entity.id
_entity.type
_entity.pdbx_description
1 polymer ?
#
loop_
_entity_poly.entity_id
_entity_poly.type
_entity_poly.pdbx_seq_one_letter_code
_entity_poly.pdbx_strand_id
1 'polypeptide(L)'
;MPDRKKLEEQVEILRGQLEQDPPLPVEKREALEALIAKFEMQLELEPATQTPSISDDVNQAAIEFDAEHPVISGTLRNIMITLGNIGI
;
A
#
# COMPACT_ATOMS: atom_id res chain seq x y z
N MET A 1 18.14 -1.22 0.80
CA MET A 1 17.64 -2.46 1.45
C MET A 1 16.73 -3.17 0.45
N PRO A 2 16.81 -4.50 0.30
CA PRO A 2 16.00 -5.24 -0.68
C PRO A 2 14.49 -5.06 -0.46
N ASP A 3 14.05 -4.87 0.79
CA ASP A 3 12.63 -4.70 1.12
C ASP A 3 12.07 -3.34 0.71
N ARG A 4 12.87 -2.26 0.75
CA ARG A 4 12.44 -0.94 0.22
C ARG A 4 12.16 -1.01 -1.29
N LYS A 5 12.99 -1.71 -2.06
CA LYS A 5 12.74 -1.93 -3.49
C LYS A 5 11.46 -2.69 -3.75
N LYS A 6 11.18 -3.72 -2.93
CA LYS A 6 9.90 -4.45 -3.02
C LYS A 6 8.71 -3.56 -2.73
N LEU A 7 8.82 -2.64 -1.75
CA LEU A 7 7.76 -1.68 -1.45
C LEU A 7 7.53 -0.75 -2.65
N GLU A 8 8.61 -0.23 -3.26
CA GLU A 8 8.54 0.58 -4.49
C GLU A 8 7.81 -0.17 -5.63
N GLU A 9 8.21 -1.41 -5.91
CA GLU A 9 7.58 -2.25 -6.94
C GLU A 9 6.08 -2.50 -6.65
N GLN A 10 5.73 -2.76 -5.39
CA GLN A 10 4.33 -2.98 -5.00
C GLN A 10 3.48 -1.72 -5.09
N VAL A 11 4.04 -0.55 -4.78
CA VAL A 11 3.38 0.75 -4.95
C VAL A 11 3.13 1.03 -6.43
N GLU A 12 4.09 0.72 -7.30
CA GLU A 12 3.93 0.85 -8.75
C GLU A 12 2.81 -0.06 -9.28
N ILE A 13 2.78 -1.32 -8.85
CA ILE A 13 1.70 -2.27 -9.18
C ILE A 13 0.35 -1.73 -8.69
N LEU A 14 0.28 -1.23 -7.45
CA LEU A 14 -0.95 -0.69 -6.88
C LEU A 14 -1.45 0.51 -7.68
N ARG A 15 -0.56 1.44 -8.07
CA ARG A 15 -0.91 2.58 -8.93
C ARG A 15 -1.46 2.12 -10.28
N GLY A 16 -0.83 1.12 -10.90
CA GLY A 16 -1.33 0.52 -12.13
C GLY A 16 -2.73 -0.09 -11.98
N GLN A 17 -3.04 -0.68 -10.81
CA GLN A 17 -4.37 -1.23 -10.49
C GLN A 17 -5.45 -0.14 -10.34
N LEU A 18 -5.12 1.07 -9.88
CA LEU A 18 -6.07 2.20 -9.82
C LEU A 18 -6.50 2.69 -11.21
N GLU A 19 -5.67 2.47 -12.22
CA GLU A 19 -5.91 2.86 -13.62
C GLU A 19 -6.62 1.75 -14.41
N GLN A 20 -6.86 0.57 -13.82
CA GLN A 20 -7.59 -0.51 -14.47
C GLN A 20 -9.10 -0.28 -14.47
N ASP A 21 -9.77 -0.84 -15.48
CA ASP A 21 -11.23 -0.84 -15.64
C ASP A 21 -11.82 -2.17 -15.11
N PRO A 22 -12.93 -2.16 -14.33
CA PRO A 22 -13.78 -1.03 -14.01
C PRO A 22 -13.15 -0.07 -12.99
N PRO A 23 -13.43 1.25 -13.10
CA PRO A 23 -12.85 2.24 -12.21
C PRO A 23 -13.32 2.01 -10.77
N LEU A 24 -12.37 2.11 -9.84
CA LEU A 24 -12.67 2.13 -8.41
C LEU A 24 -13.61 3.30 -8.07
N PRO A 25 -14.52 3.12 -7.10
CA PRO A 25 -15.31 4.23 -6.58
C PRO A 25 -14.37 5.29 -6.00
N VAL A 26 -14.79 6.56 -6.10
CA VAL A 26 -13.96 7.73 -5.76
C VAL A 26 -13.37 7.60 -4.35
N GLU A 27 -14.19 7.22 -3.36
CA GLU A 27 -13.76 7.05 -1.97
C GLU A 27 -12.62 6.02 -1.83
N LYS A 28 -12.72 4.88 -2.54
CA LYS A 28 -11.70 3.83 -2.54
C LYS A 28 -10.43 4.25 -3.28
N ARG A 29 -10.59 4.98 -4.38
CA ARG A 29 -9.47 5.56 -5.12
C ARG A 29 -8.70 6.54 -4.22
N GLU A 30 -9.39 7.48 -3.58
CA GLU A 30 -8.78 8.46 -2.68
C GLU A 30 -8.08 7.78 -1.48
N ALA A 31 -8.68 6.74 -0.91
CA ALA A 31 -8.06 5.97 0.17
C ALA A 31 -6.75 5.28 -0.28
N LEU A 32 -6.73 4.68 -1.48
CA LEU A 32 -5.52 4.08 -2.03
C LEU A 32 -4.48 5.13 -2.42
N GLU A 33 -4.87 6.26 -3.00
CA GLU A 33 -3.96 7.37 -3.32
C GLU A 33 -3.31 7.92 -2.06
N ALA A 34 -4.07 8.05 -0.96
CA ALA A 34 -3.53 8.44 0.34
C ALA A 34 -2.53 7.41 0.89
N LEU A 35 -2.81 6.11 0.73
CA LEU A 35 -1.87 5.05 1.10
C LEU A 35 -0.59 5.09 0.26
N ILE A 36 -0.71 5.26 -1.06
CA ILE A 36 0.42 5.40 -1.98
C ILE A 36 1.31 6.57 -1.55
N ALA A 37 0.73 7.73 -1.29
CA ALA A 37 1.47 8.90 -0.83
C ALA A 37 2.18 8.64 0.52
N LYS A 38 1.52 7.92 1.44
CA LYS A 38 2.15 7.49 2.70
C LYS A 38 3.32 6.53 2.44
N PHE A 39 3.21 5.57 1.53
CA PHE A 39 4.32 4.67 1.19
C PHE A 39 5.49 5.40 0.56
N GLU A 40 5.22 6.32 -0.38
CA GLU A 40 6.25 7.17 -0.99
C GLU A 40 6.98 8.00 0.09
N MET A 41 6.23 8.58 1.04
CA MET A 41 6.83 9.28 2.18
C MET A 41 7.68 8.34 3.04
N GLN A 42 7.23 7.12 3.34
CA GLN A 42 8.01 6.13 4.09
C GLN A 42 9.29 5.69 3.33
N LEU A 43 9.25 5.70 2.00
CA LEU A 43 10.38 5.42 1.14
C LEU A 43 11.38 6.56 1.09
N GLU A 44 10.98 7.80 1.37
CA GLU A 44 11.88 8.96 1.51
C GLU A 44 12.45 9.09 2.92
N LEU A 45 11.67 8.70 3.93
CA LEU A 45 12.06 8.75 5.34
C LEU A 45 13.17 7.75 5.69
N GLU A 46 13.97 8.11 6.70
CA GLU A 46 14.93 7.18 7.30
C GLU A 46 14.20 6.17 8.20
N PRO A 47 14.67 4.91 8.29
CA PRO A 47 13.97 3.86 9.04
C PRO A 47 13.67 4.21 10.50
N ALA A 48 14.52 5.03 11.13
CA ALA A 48 14.32 5.51 12.49
C ALA A 48 13.18 6.53 12.66
N THR A 49 12.60 7.03 11.56
CA THR A 49 11.54 8.06 11.54
C THR A 49 10.20 7.52 11.01
N GLN A 50 10.15 6.22 10.70
CA GLN A 50 8.97 5.58 10.12
C GLN A 50 7.88 5.38 11.17
N THR A 51 6.62 5.65 10.79
CA THR A 51 5.48 5.58 11.71
C THR A 51 4.74 4.23 11.62
N PRO A 52 4.38 3.59 12.75
CA PRO A 52 3.67 2.30 12.77
C PRO A 52 2.23 2.39 12.24
N SER A 53 1.66 3.61 12.17
CA SER A 53 0.28 3.84 11.72
C SER A 53 0.02 3.35 10.29
N ILE A 54 1.04 3.27 9.43
CA ILE A 54 0.83 2.90 8.05
C ILE A 54 0.43 1.43 7.89
N SER A 55 1.00 0.53 8.70
CA SER A 55 0.73 -0.91 8.64
C SER A 55 -0.73 -1.22 8.99
N ASP A 56 -1.30 -0.53 9.99
CA ASP A 56 -2.72 -0.59 10.33
C ASP A 56 -3.61 -0.05 9.20
N ASP A 57 -3.25 1.08 8.59
CA ASP A 57 -3.99 1.66 7.46
C ASP A 57 -4.02 0.71 6.25
N VAL A 58 -2.88 0.06 5.95
CA VAL A 58 -2.79 -0.96 4.89
C VAL A 58 -3.70 -2.15 5.19
N ASN A 59 -3.72 -2.61 6.45
CA ASN A 59 -4.53 -3.74 6.87
C ASN A 59 -6.02 -3.44 6.71
N GLN A 60 -6.45 -2.26 7.14
CA GLN A 60 -7.85 -1.87 7.02
C GLN A 60 -8.27 -1.81 5.54
N ALA A 61 -7.47 -1.15 4.69
CA ALA A 61 -7.75 -1.12 3.26
C ALA A 61 -7.77 -2.54 2.67
N ALA A 62 -6.82 -3.42 3.01
CA ALA A 62 -6.81 -4.78 2.52
C ALA A 62 -8.12 -5.53 2.83
N ILE A 63 -8.68 -5.34 4.03
CA ILE A 63 -9.97 -5.92 4.43
C ILE A 63 -11.12 -5.31 3.61
N GLU A 64 -11.14 -3.98 3.43
CA GLU A 64 -12.16 -3.27 2.64
C GLU A 64 -12.15 -3.63 1.15
N PHE A 65 -10.96 -3.94 0.61
CA PHE A 65 -10.79 -4.38 -0.77
C PHE A 65 -10.95 -5.90 -0.96
N ASP A 66 -10.89 -6.72 0.11
CA ASP A 66 -10.90 -8.19 -0.01
C ASP A 66 -12.17 -8.72 -0.72
N ALA A 67 -13.33 -8.13 -0.42
CA ALA A 67 -14.61 -8.56 -0.97
C ALA A 67 -14.85 -8.10 -2.42
N GLU A 68 -14.42 -6.90 -2.77
CA GLU A 68 -14.74 -6.26 -4.05
C GLU A 68 -13.57 -6.26 -5.04
N HIS A 69 -12.33 -6.25 -4.54
CA HIS A 69 -11.11 -6.18 -5.33
C HIS A 69 -10.01 -7.09 -4.74
N PRO A 70 -10.16 -8.42 -4.85
CA PRO A 70 -9.22 -9.38 -4.24
C PRO A 70 -7.78 -9.22 -4.76
N VAL A 71 -7.61 -8.71 -5.97
CA VAL A 71 -6.29 -8.40 -6.55
C VAL A 71 -5.60 -7.25 -5.80
N ILE A 72 -6.35 -6.19 -5.48
CA ILE A 72 -5.85 -5.03 -4.71
C ILE A 72 -5.56 -5.45 -3.26
N SER A 73 -6.46 -6.20 -2.63
CA SER A 73 -6.23 -6.79 -1.28
C SER A 73 -4.94 -7.63 -1.25
N GLY A 74 -4.71 -8.43 -2.30
CA GLY A 74 -3.47 -9.18 -2.46
C GLY A 74 -2.22 -8.29 -2.51
N THR A 75 -2.26 -7.20 -3.28
CA THR A 75 -1.16 -6.22 -3.33
C THR A 75 -0.92 -5.57 -1.96
N LEU A 76 -1.98 -5.13 -1.28
CA LEU A 76 -1.90 -4.49 0.04
C LEU A 76 -1.32 -5.43 1.11
N ARG A 77 -1.71 -6.71 1.13
CA ARG A 77 -1.12 -7.71 2.04
C ARG A 77 0.36 -7.91 1.78
N ASN A 78 0.77 -7.92 0.52
CA ASN A 78 2.18 -8.01 0.15
C ASN A 78 2.96 -6.78 0.63
N ILE A 79 2.38 -5.58 0.54
CA ILE A 79 2.93 -4.33 1.09
C ILE A 79 3.10 -4.44 2.61
N MET A 80 2.08 -4.91 3.32
CA MET A 80 2.14 -5.09 4.78
C MET A 80 3.29 -6.02 5.21
N ILE A 81 3.49 -7.13 4.49
CA ILE A 81 4.61 -8.05 4.78
C ILE A 81 5.95 -7.33 4.56
N THR A 82 6.06 -6.54 3.49
CA THR A 82 7.26 -5.74 3.20
C THR A 82 7.53 -4.73 4.32
N LEU A 83 6.51 -4.01 4.80
CA LEU A 83 6.62 -3.05 5.91
C LEU A 83 7.11 -3.73 7.21
N GLY A 84 6.50 -4.87 7.57
CA GLY A 84 6.93 -5.64 8.73
C GLY A 84 8.38 -6.15 8.63
N ASN A 85 8.84 -6.50 7.43
CA ASN A 85 10.24 -6.88 7.19
C ASN A 85 11.22 -5.69 7.32
N ILE A 86 10.76 -4.46 7.05
CA ILE A 86 11.54 -3.22 7.24
C ILE A 86 11.55 -2.82 8.73
N GLY A 87 10.66 -3.39 9.54
CA GLY A 87 10.54 -3.13 10.98
C GLY A 87 9.53 -2.03 11.32
N ILE A 88 8.51 -1.85 10.47
CA ILE A 88 7.43 -0.85 10.59
C ILE A 88 6.08 -1.52 10.78
#